data_AF-A0A101B3Z3-F1
#
_entry.id   AF-A0A101B3Z3-F1
#
_cell.length_a   1.000
_cell.length_b   1.000
_cell.length_c   1.000
_cell.angle_alpha   90.00
_cell.angle_beta   90.00
_cell.angle_gamma   90.00
#
_symmetry.space_group_name_H-M   'P 1'
#
loop_
_entity.id
_entity.type
_entity.pdbx_description
1 polymer ?
#
loop_
_entity_poly.entity_id
_entity_poly.type
_entity_poly.pdbx_seq_one_letter_code
_entity_poly.pdbx_strand_id
1 'polypeptide(L)'
;MALTIVAVAASAAIFMVVGALAASVTDSDAVGGTAWLVGTGVMTWWLIRVYRRRSAERRARVPTRGRWAEAERLRETQRRSAEQHARQQQTDRAERSSAINAALARRDKSLSARDAPSAHGAPTLFAVDRTASAVRTEALQDYLSAHVLDPRGHFICSSAHSCKTSALSRPGTAFLEAQGHSVGPAYDLATEAGAPYRVLVIPMEVGGSNPENHHRTMNQRTRDILASGELPFRARNPHMKGVTFALRLAFGLPVDDDQAEYLHFTDGTTAQLFSCFAMTNLLMCSAVATGTMSSRSTRVMRANCSRHMATTVDILQPTLVISQGAQLDQPLRTALGVTRVLSPNLSECERNGHRFFWASLYHPTRNWSALSHPYLRDTVIPTIEEARARALTLP
;
A
#
# COMPACT_ATOMS: atom_id res chain seq x y z
N MET A 1 -4.63 5.96 -38.35
CA MET A 1 -4.75 7.19 -37.56
C MET A 1 -5.18 8.40 -38.38
N ALA A 2 -4.60 8.65 -39.57
CA ALA A 2 -4.97 9.81 -40.40
C ALA A 2 -6.47 9.91 -40.75
N LEU A 3 -7.13 8.80 -41.09
CA LEU A 3 -8.58 8.78 -41.41
C LEU A 3 -9.51 9.04 -40.21
N THR A 4 -9.06 8.77 -38.99
CA THR A 4 -9.85 8.98 -37.76
C THR A 4 -9.82 10.45 -37.35
N ILE A 5 -8.70 11.13 -37.59
CA ILE A 5 -8.53 12.56 -37.30
C ILE A 5 -9.39 13.42 -38.25
N VAL A 6 -9.49 13.04 -39.53
CA VAL A 6 -10.34 13.75 -40.52
C VAL A 6 -11.83 13.64 -40.18
N ALA A 7 -12.30 12.50 -39.68
CA ALA A 7 -13.72 12.31 -39.33
C ALA A 7 -14.16 13.12 -38.09
N VAL A 8 -13.26 13.28 -37.10
CA VAL A 8 -13.53 14.06 -35.89
C VAL A 8 -13.51 15.56 -36.21
N ALA A 9 -12.58 16.01 -37.06
CA ALA A 9 -12.50 17.41 -37.51
C ALA A 9 -13.73 17.82 -38.35
N ALA A 10 -14.22 16.95 -39.23
CA ALA A 10 -15.44 17.23 -40.02
C ALA A 10 -16.71 17.33 -39.16
N SER A 11 -16.80 16.53 -38.08
CA SER A 11 -17.95 16.57 -37.16
C SER A 11 -17.95 17.83 -36.30
N ALA A 12 -16.78 18.33 -35.89
CA ALA A 12 -16.66 19.58 -35.15
C ALA A 12 -17.00 20.81 -36.00
N ALA A 13 -16.63 20.81 -37.29
CA ALA A 13 -16.97 21.88 -38.22
C ALA A 13 -18.48 21.99 -38.49
N ILE A 14 -19.18 20.85 -38.58
CA ILE A 14 -20.64 20.82 -38.77
C ILE A 14 -21.38 21.37 -37.53
N PHE A 15 -20.91 21.05 -36.32
CA PHE A 15 -21.51 21.58 -35.09
C PHE A 15 -21.30 23.09 -34.93
N MET A 16 -20.17 23.64 -35.37
CA MET A 16 -19.92 25.09 -35.32
C MET A 16 -20.79 25.88 -36.32
N VAL A 17 -21.03 25.34 -37.51
CA VAL A 17 -21.90 26.00 -38.52
C VAL A 17 -23.37 25.99 -38.09
N VAL A 18 -23.83 24.89 -37.48
CA VAL A 18 -25.21 24.78 -36.97
C VAL A 18 -25.44 25.67 -35.74
N GLY A 19 -24.44 25.82 -34.86
CA GLY A 19 -24.52 26.73 -33.72
C GLY A 19 -24.53 28.21 -34.12
N ALA A 20 -23.81 28.58 -35.19
CA ALA A 20 -23.77 29.95 -35.70
C ALA A 20 -25.07 30.39 -36.39
N LEU A 21 -25.78 29.46 -37.05
CA LEU A 21 -27.09 29.73 -37.68
C LEU A 21 -28.25 29.80 -36.68
N ALA A 22 -28.12 29.16 -35.51
CA ALA A 22 -29.14 29.24 -34.45
C ALA A 22 -29.09 30.55 -33.65
N ALA A 23 -27.98 31.30 -33.72
CA ALA A 23 -27.79 32.55 -32.99
C ALA A 23 -28.31 33.79 -33.73
N SER A 24 -28.77 33.67 -34.98
CA SER A 24 -29.24 34.80 -35.81
C SER A 24 -30.76 34.84 -36.04
N VAL A 25 -31.54 34.08 -35.27
CA VAL A 25 -33.00 34.08 -35.37
C VAL A 25 -33.59 34.48 -34.02
N THR A 26 -33.66 35.79 -33.78
CA THR A 26 -34.53 36.39 -32.78
C THR A 26 -35.52 37.29 -33.51
N ASP A 27 -36.80 37.13 -33.16
CA ASP A 27 -37.99 37.82 -33.68
C ASP A 27 -38.42 37.50 -35.11
N SER A 28 -39.35 36.55 -35.25
CA SER A 28 -40.78 36.84 -35.52
C SER A 28 -41.53 35.56 -35.88
N ASP A 29 -42.74 35.48 -35.33
CA ASP A 29 -43.88 34.64 -35.68
C ASP A 29 -43.77 33.11 -35.74
N ALA A 30 -44.55 32.52 -34.84
CA ALA A 30 -44.95 31.14 -34.81
C ALA A 30 -45.67 30.73 -36.10
N VAL A 31 -45.30 29.55 -36.60
CA VAL A 31 -46.08 28.54 -37.36
C VAL A 31 -45.15 27.97 -38.45
N GLY A 32 -44.54 26.80 -38.17
CA GLY A 32 -43.72 26.08 -39.16
C GLY A 32 -42.70 25.07 -38.61
N GLY A 33 -42.70 24.78 -37.32
CA GLY A 33 -41.63 24.01 -36.64
C GLY A 33 -41.67 22.48 -36.70
N THR A 34 -42.50 21.85 -37.55
CA THR A 34 -42.65 20.38 -37.56
C THR A 34 -42.02 19.66 -38.76
N ALA A 35 -41.59 20.36 -39.81
CA ALA A 35 -41.01 19.72 -41.00
C ALA A 35 -39.49 19.46 -40.90
N TRP A 36 -38.75 20.24 -40.10
CA TRP A 36 -37.28 20.16 -40.04
C TRP A 36 -36.72 19.07 -39.10
N LEU A 37 -37.50 18.62 -38.11
CA LEU A 37 -37.08 17.58 -37.16
C LEU A 37 -37.17 16.15 -37.72
N VAL A 38 -37.94 15.92 -38.79
CA VAL A 38 -38.09 14.59 -39.40
C VAL A 38 -36.91 14.24 -40.32
N GLY A 39 -36.33 15.22 -41.01
CA GLY A 39 -35.23 15.01 -41.96
C GLY A 39 -33.89 14.62 -41.30
N THR A 40 -33.54 15.23 -40.17
CA THR A 40 -32.26 14.99 -39.47
C THR A 40 -32.23 13.64 -38.74
N GLY A 41 -33.39 13.19 -38.22
CA GLY A 41 -33.54 11.88 -37.58
C GLY A 41 -33.30 10.71 -38.53
N VAL A 42 -33.84 10.79 -39.77
CA VAL A 42 -33.71 9.72 -40.78
C VAL A 42 -32.25 9.57 -41.23
N MET A 43 -31.53 10.68 -41.43
CA MET A 43 -30.13 10.62 -41.87
C MET A 43 -29.20 10.09 -40.77
N THR A 44 -29.43 10.47 -39.51
CA THR A 44 -28.67 9.96 -38.36
C THR A 44 -28.89 8.46 -38.16
N TRP A 45 -30.14 7.99 -38.26
CA TRP A 45 -30.47 6.57 -38.16
C TRP A 45 -29.88 5.75 -39.31
N TRP A 46 -29.89 6.28 -40.54
CA TRP A 46 -29.27 5.62 -41.69
C TRP A 46 -27.75 5.52 -41.53
N LEU A 47 -27.07 6.57 -41.07
CA LEU A 47 -25.63 6.54 -40.79
C LEU A 47 -25.26 5.55 -39.68
N ILE A 48 -26.06 5.47 -38.60
CA ILE A 48 -25.88 4.47 -37.54
C ILE A 48 -26.05 3.05 -38.10
N ARG A 49 -27.05 2.82 -38.96
CA ARG A 49 -27.30 1.52 -39.57
C ARG A 49 -26.19 1.10 -40.54
N VAL A 50 -25.69 2.03 -41.37
CA VAL A 50 -24.56 1.80 -42.28
C VAL A 50 -23.27 1.55 -41.49
N TYR A 51 -23.03 2.31 -40.41
CA TYR A 51 -21.88 2.10 -39.53
C TYR A 51 -21.93 0.75 -38.82
N ARG A 52 -23.10 0.36 -38.29
CA ARG A 52 -23.30 -0.96 -37.67
C ARG A 52 -23.12 -2.10 -38.66
N ARG A 53 -23.64 -1.97 -39.88
CA ARG A 53 -23.47 -2.97 -40.95
C ARG A 53 -22.00 -3.10 -41.36
N ARG A 54 -21.29 -1.99 -41.61
CA ARG A 54 -19.85 -2.01 -41.93
C ARG A 54 -18.98 -2.50 -40.75
N SER A 55 -19.38 -2.25 -39.50
CA SER A 55 -18.71 -2.78 -38.31
C SER A 55 -18.93 -4.28 -38.17
N ALA A 56 -20.14 -4.77 -38.46
CA ALA A 56 -20.46 -6.21 -38.48
C ALA A 56 -19.72 -6.93 -39.62
N GLU A 57 -19.66 -6.34 -40.81
CA GLU A 57 -18.91 -6.89 -41.96
C GLU A 57 -17.38 -6.86 -41.71
N ARG A 58 -16.85 -5.87 -40.98
CA ARG A 58 -15.44 -5.88 -40.51
C ARG A 58 -15.19 -6.93 -39.42
N ARG A 59 -16.17 -7.24 -38.56
CA ARG A 59 -16.06 -8.34 -37.58
C ARG A 59 -16.20 -9.72 -38.23
N ALA A 60 -16.98 -9.83 -39.31
CA ALA A 60 -17.14 -11.07 -40.07
C ALA A 60 -15.96 -11.38 -41.01
N ARG A 61 -15.16 -10.37 -41.39
CA ARG A 61 -13.87 -10.55 -42.09
C ARG A 61 -12.72 -10.67 -41.10
N VAL A 62 -12.70 -11.77 -40.34
CA VAL A 62 -11.47 -12.26 -39.70
C VAL A 62 -11.07 -13.56 -40.42
N PRO A 63 -10.13 -13.50 -41.39
CA PRO A 63 -9.33 -14.66 -41.77
C PRO A 63 -8.01 -14.55 -40.96
N THR A 64 -7.44 -15.58 -40.33
CA THR A 64 -7.20 -16.96 -40.77
C THR A 64 -6.75 -17.77 -39.54
N ARG A 65 -6.80 -19.11 -39.62
CA ARG A 65 -6.17 -20.07 -38.68
C ARG A 65 -4.75 -19.69 -38.21
N GLY A 66 -4.00 -18.86 -38.96
CA GLY A 66 -2.64 -18.44 -38.62
C GLY A 66 -2.51 -17.55 -37.38
N ARG A 67 -3.44 -16.61 -37.15
CA ARG A 67 -3.38 -15.70 -35.97
C ARG A 67 -3.72 -16.40 -34.66
N TRP A 68 -4.57 -17.43 -34.71
CA TRP A 68 -4.83 -18.28 -33.56
C TRP A 68 -3.60 -19.09 -33.17
N ALA A 69 -2.93 -19.71 -34.14
CA ALA A 69 -1.68 -20.45 -33.89
C ALA A 69 -0.57 -19.54 -33.33
N GLU A 70 -0.50 -18.28 -33.77
CA GLU A 70 0.44 -17.29 -33.21
C GLU A 70 0.10 -16.89 -31.77
N ALA A 71 -1.18 -16.65 -31.46
CA ALA A 71 -1.62 -16.36 -30.10
C ALA A 71 -1.41 -17.57 -29.15
N GLU A 72 -1.65 -18.80 -29.62
CA GLU A 72 -1.38 -20.03 -28.87
C GLU A 72 0.11 -20.18 -28.57
N ARG A 73 0.99 -19.93 -29.57
CA ARG A 73 2.45 -19.94 -29.38
C ARG A 73 2.91 -18.88 -28.38
N LEU A 74 2.31 -17.69 -28.40
CA LEU A 74 2.64 -16.64 -27.44
C LEU A 74 2.23 -17.05 -26.01
N ARG A 75 1.03 -17.63 -25.84
CA ARG A 75 0.56 -18.15 -24.55
C ARG A 75 1.43 -19.28 -24.02
N GLU A 76 1.83 -20.21 -24.89
CA GLU A 76 2.73 -21.31 -24.53
C GLU A 76 4.11 -20.79 -24.10
N THR A 77 4.64 -19.80 -24.81
CA THR A 77 5.91 -19.14 -24.46
C THR A 77 5.82 -18.44 -23.11
N GLN A 78 4.71 -17.73 -22.86
CA GLN A 78 4.44 -17.09 -21.57
C GLN A 78 4.29 -18.13 -20.44
N ARG A 79 3.61 -19.25 -20.69
CA ARG A 79 3.47 -20.35 -19.72
C ARG A 79 4.82 -20.95 -19.36
N ARG A 80 5.66 -21.27 -20.36
CA ARG A 80 7.02 -21.80 -20.13
C ARG A 80 7.91 -20.82 -19.38
N SER A 81 7.83 -19.52 -19.72
CA SER A 81 8.57 -18.49 -18.99
C SER A 81 8.11 -18.39 -17.53
N ALA A 82 6.80 -18.45 -17.27
CA ALA A 82 6.26 -18.45 -15.92
C ALA A 82 6.68 -19.71 -15.13
N GLU A 83 6.67 -20.89 -15.74
CA GLU A 83 7.14 -22.14 -15.13
C GLU A 83 8.64 -22.09 -14.81
N GLN A 84 9.46 -21.55 -15.71
CA GLN A 84 10.90 -21.38 -15.48
C GLN A 84 11.17 -20.40 -14.34
N HIS A 85 10.47 -19.27 -14.28
CA HIS A 85 10.55 -18.33 -13.16
C HIS A 85 10.11 -18.98 -11.84
N ALA A 86 9.05 -19.79 -11.84
CA ALA A 86 8.59 -20.52 -10.65
C ALA A 86 9.65 -21.52 -10.15
N ARG A 87 10.29 -22.26 -11.07
CA ARG A 87 11.39 -23.18 -10.72
C ARG A 87 12.59 -22.45 -10.15
N GLN A 88 13.00 -21.33 -10.76
CA GLN A 88 14.11 -20.52 -10.25
C GLN A 88 13.80 -19.99 -8.84
N GLN A 89 12.59 -19.47 -8.61
CA GLN A 89 12.17 -19.00 -7.28
C GLN A 89 12.18 -20.12 -6.24
N GLN A 90 11.84 -21.34 -6.62
CA GLN A 90 11.89 -22.50 -5.72
C GLN A 90 13.34 -22.87 -5.36
N THR A 91 14.25 -22.84 -6.32
CA THR A 91 15.70 -23.06 -6.09
C THR A 91 16.27 -21.97 -5.18
N ASP A 92 16.03 -20.69 -5.50
CA ASP A 92 16.51 -19.56 -4.70
C ASP A 92 16.00 -19.63 -3.25
N ARG A 93 14.74 -20.04 -3.06
CA ARG A 93 14.16 -20.24 -1.73
C ARG A 93 14.83 -21.38 -0.97
N ALA A 94 15.17 -22.48 -1.64
CA ALA A 94 15.87 -23.61 -1.02
C ALA A 94 17.30 -23.24 -0.60
N GLU A 95 18.05 -22.56 -1.47
CA GLU A 95 19.40 -22.08 -1.18
C GLU A 95 19.40 -21.08 -0.01
N ARG A 96 18.45 -20.13 -0.01
CA ARG A 96 18.29 -19.15 1.06
C ARG A 96 17.92 -19.79 2.40
N SER A 97 17.01 -20.76 2.39
CA SER A 97 16.65 -21.55 3.59
C SER A 97 17.86 -22.30 4.16
N SER A 98 18.66 -22.93 3.29
CA SER A 98 19.91 -23.59 3.67
C SER A 98 20.91 -22.62 4.30
N ALA A 99 21.10 -21.44 3.71
CA ALA A 99 21.99 -20.41 4.23
C ALA A 99 21.54 -19.87 5.62
N ILE A 100 20.24 -19.68 5.82
CA ILE A 100 19.66 -19.27 7.11
C ILE A 100 19.92 -20.34 8.17
N ASN A 101 19.64 -21.62 7.87
CA ASN A 101 19.89 -22.72 8.80
C ASN A 101 21.37 -22.84 9.17
N ALA A 102 22.28 -22.66 8.21
CA ALA A 102 23.72 -22.64 8.48
C ALA A 102 24.15 -21.44 9.34
N ALA A 103 23.50 -20.28 9.20
CA ALA A 103 23.73 -19.12 10.05
C ALA A 103 23.23 -19.34 11.49
N LEU A 104 22.04 -19.93 11.66
CA LEU A 104 21.46 -20.28 12.96
C LEU A 104 22.33 -21.32 13.70
N ALA A 105 22.80 -22.37 13.01
CA ALA A 105 23.68 -23.38 13.60
C ALA A 105 25.03 -22.82 14.08
N ARG A 106 25.55 -21.77 13.43
CA ARG A 106 26.74 -21.03 13.90
C ARG A 106 26.44 -20.16 15.12
N ARG A 107 25.21 -19.67 15.23
CA ARG A 107 24.74 -18.79 16.31
C ARG A 107 24.53 -19.55 17.63
N ASP A 108 23.96 -20.75 17.59
CA ASP A 108 23.79 -21.60 18.79
C ASP A 108 25.13 -21.91 19.47
N LYS A 109 26.20 -22.04 18.69
CA LYS A 109 27.58 -22.22 19.22
C LYS A 109 28.17 -20.97 19.87
N SER A 110 27.63 -19.77 19.58
CA SER A 110 28.14 -18.50 20.11
C SER A 110 27.39 -18.01 21.34
N LEU A 111 26.12 -18.40 21.50
CA LEU A 111 25.27 -17.99 22.62
C LEU A 111 25.60 -18.74 23.92
N SER A 112 26.23 -19.91 23.86
CA SER A 112 26.70 -20.62 25.06
C SER A 112 27.88 -19.95 25.79
N ALA A 113 28.38 -18.81 25.32
CA ALA A 113 29.61 -18.20 25.79
C ALA A 113 29.47 -16.79 26.42
N ARG A 114 28.25 -16.23 26.58
CA ARG A 114 28.07 -14.87 27.11
C ARG A 114 26.92 -14.78 28.12
N ASP A 115 27.23 -15.03 29.39
CA ASP A 115 26.36 -14.71 30.52
C ASP A 115 26.90 -13.52 31.31
N ALA A 116 26.18 -12.40 31.25
CA ALA A 116 26.04 -11.46 32.35
C ALA A 116 24.70 -10.71 32.19
N PRO A 117 23.75 -10.82 33.14
CA PRO A 117 22.42 -10.24 33.00
C PRO A 117 22.45 -8.74 33.30
N SER A 118 22.14 -7.92 32.29
CA SER A 118 21.72 -6.53 32.50
C SER A 118 20.32 -6.52 33.13
N ALA A 119 20.09 -5.59 34.07
CA ALA A 119 18.85 -5.39 34.81
C ALA A 119 17.67 -4.86 33.96
N HIS A 120 17.37 -5.53 32.85
CA HIS A 120 16.13 -5.36 32.12
C HIS A 120 15.10 -6.30 32.74
N GLY A 121 13.91 -5.78 33.05
CA GLY A 121 12.82 -6.57 33.61
C GLY A 121 12.58 -7.85 32.82
N ALA A 122 12.01 -8.86 33.48
CA ALA A 122 11.76 -10.16 32.86
C ALA A 122 11.11 -9.98 31.46
N PRO A 123 11.58 -10.71 30.44
CA PRO A 123 11.09 -10.55 29.09
C PRO A 123 9.57 -10.76 29.08
N THR A 124 8.84 -9.77 28.55
CA THR A 124 7.40 -9.90 28.36
C THR A 124 7.17 -11.02 27.34
N LEU A 125 6.61 -12.15 27.77
CA LEU A 125 6.20 -13.20 26.85
C LEU A 125 4.82 -12.86 26.26
N PHE A 126 4.66 -13.19 24.98
CA PHE A 126 3.41 -13.00 24.26
C PHE A 126 2.82 -14.35 23.87
N ALA A 127 1.51 -14.49 23.95
CA ALA A 127 0.79 -15.52 23.20
C ALA A 127 0.63 -15.03 21.75
N VAL A 128 0.69 -15.94 20.77
CA VAL A 128 0.51 -15.63 19.35
C VAL A 128 -0.71 -16.38 18.81
N ASP A 129 -1.58 -15.66 18.10
CA ASP A 129 -2.70 -16.25 17.38
C ASP A 129 -2.51 -16.06 15.86
N ARG A 130 -1.99 -17.11 15.22
CA ARG A 130 -1.74 -17.11 13.77
C ARG A 130 -3.03 -17.21 12.97
N THR A 131 -4.07 -17.82 13.53
CA THR A 131 -5.37 -17.93 12.89
C THR A 131 -6.03 -16.56 12.85
N ALA A 132 -6.05 -15.83 13.96
CA ALA A 132 -6.51 -14.44 13.99
C ALA A 132 -5.69 -13.54 13.04
N SER A 133 -4.37 -13.71 13.03
CA SER A 133 -3.48 -12.99 12.10
C SER A 133 -3.88 -13.23 10.63
N ALA A 134 -4.17 -14.48 10.27
CA ALA A 134 -4.61 -14.85 8.93
C ALA A 134 -5.99 -14.26 8.59
N VAL A 135 -6.95 -14.32 9.52
CA VAL A 135 -8.29 -13.73 9.35
C VAL A 135 -8.21 -12.22 9.09
N ARG A 136 -7.40 -11.48 9.86
CA ARG A 136 -7.21 -10.03 9.62
C ARG A 136 -6.53 -9.75 8.29
N THR A 137 -5.55 -10.56 7.95
CA THR A 137 -4.84 -10.49 6.66
C THR A 137 -5.82 -10.66 5.51
N GLU A 138 -6.67 -11.69 5.56
CA GLU A 138 -7.71 -11.96 4.55
C GLU A 138 -8.73 -10.82 4.49
N ALA A 139 -9.27 -10.37 5.63
CA ALA A 139 -10.21 -9.27 5.67
C ALA A 139 -9.65 -7.97 5.04
N LEU A 140 -8.38 -7.66 5.30
CA LEU A 140 -7.72 -6.50 4.69
C LEU A 140 -7.47 -6.70 3.19
N GLN A 141 -7.07 -7.90 2.78
CA GLN A 141 -6.89 -8.25 1.37
C GLN A 141 -8.21 -8.12 0.61
N ASP A 142 -9.32 -8.61 1.16
CA ASP A 142 -10.65 -8.52 0.56
C ASP A 142 -11.08 -7.07 0.39
N TYR A 143 -10.90 -6.26 1.43
CA TYR A 143 -11.19 -4.83 1.36
C TYR A 143 -10.39 -4.14 0.25
N LEU A 144 -9.07 -4.36 0.21
CA LEU A 144 -8.21 -3.75 -0.81
C LEU A 144 -8.52 -4.27 -2.21
N SER A 145 -8.91 -5.54 -2.34
CA SER A 145 -9.30 -6.15 -3.61
C SER A 145 -10.60 -5.57 -4.16
N ALA A 146 -11.54 -5.22 -3.27
CA ALA A 146 -12.81 -4.63 -3.65
C ALA A 146 -12.73 -3.11 -3.92
N HIS A 147 -11.73 -2.40 -3.36
CA HIS A 147 -11.71 -0.93 -3.36
C HIS A 147 -10.45 -0.27 -3.92
N VAL A 148 -9.37 -1.02 -4.17
CA VAL A 148 -8.07 -0.46 -4.59
C VAL A 148 -7.53 -1.18 -5.80
N LEU A 149 -7.22 -2.47 -5.70
CA LEU A 149 -6.58 -3.26 -6.76
C LEU A 149 -7.29 -4.61 -6.88
N ASP A 150 -8.06 -4.81 -7.95
CA ASP A 150 -8.86 -6.02 -8.11
C ASP A 150 -7.99 -7.29 -8.27
N PRO A 151 -8.56 -8.50 -8.13
CA PRO A 151 -7.81 -9.74 -8.31
C PRO A 151 -7.21 -9.95 -9.71
N ARG A 152 -7.64 -9.16 -10.71
CA ARG A 152 -7.08 -9.16 -12.07
C ARG A 152 -5.95 -8.15 -12.24
N GLY A 153 -5.62 -7.40 -11.19
CA GLY A 153 -4.58 -6.37 -11.20
C GLY A 153 -5.05 -5.01 -11.71
N HIS A 154 -6.36 -4.76 -11.81
CA HIS A 154 -6.86 -3.44 -12.20
C HIS A 154 -6.95 -2.50 -11.01
N PHE A 155 -6.44 -1.28 -11.18
CA PHE A 155 -6.58 -0.23 -10.18
C PHE A 155 -7.99 0.38 -10.24
N ILE A 156 -8.83 0.03 -9.26
CA ILE A 156 -10.27 0.34 -9.23
C ILE A 156 -10.66 1.38 -8.16
N CYS A 157 -9.69 2.05 -7.54
CA CYS A 157 -9.97 3.05 -6.52
C CYS A 157 -10.87 4.17 -7.06
N SER A 158 -11.99 4.44 -6.38
CA SER A 158 -12.95 5.48 -6.78
C SER A 158 -12.36 6.89 -6.80
N SER A 159 -11.24 7.11 -6.10
CA SER A 159 -10.52 8.39 -6.08
C SER A 159 -9.27 8.40 -6.97
N ALA A 160 -9.05 7.35 -7.77
CA ALA A 160 -7.87 7.21 -8.64
C ALA A 160 -7.66 8.44 -9.52
N HIS A 161 -8.72 8.87 -10.21
CA HIS A 161 -8.66 9.99 -11.14
C HIS A 161 -8.26 11.30 -10.45
N SER A 162 -8.94 11.68 -9.36
CA SER A 162 -8.65 12.93 -8.66
C SER A 162 -7.27 12.92 -7.99
N CYS A 163 -6.83 11.79 -7.44
CA CYS A 163 -5.47 11.61 -6.93
C CYS A 163 -4.43 11.83 -8.03
N LYS A 164 -4.58 11.15 -9.17
CA LYS A 164 -3.65 11.22 -10.31
C LYS A 164 -3.57 12.62 -10.90
N THR A 165 -4.72 13.25 -11.16
CA THR A 165 -4.80 14.64 -11.65
C THR A 165 -4.11 15.61 -10.68
N SER A 166 -4.36 15.46 -9.37
CA SER A 166 -3.71 16.33 -8.38
C SER A 166 -2.19 16.14 -8.34
N ALA A 167 -1.69 14.91 -8.42
CA ALA A 167 -0.26 14.61 -8.37
C ALA A 167 0.47 15.13 -9.62
N LEU A 168 -0.10 14.87 -10.81
CA LEU A 168 0.49 15.22 -12.09
C LEU A 168 0.36 16.71 -12.45
N SER A 169 -0.40 17.49 -11.68
CA SER A 169 -0.41 18.96 -11.78
C SER A 169 0.97 19.59 -11.51
N ARG A 170 1.86 18.85 -10.82
CA ARG A 170 3.24 19.24 -10.53
C ARG A 170 4.19 18.61 -11.57
N PRO A 171 4.85 19.39 -12.44
CA PRO A 171 5.78 18.86 -13.44
C PRO A 171 6.90 17.99 -12.84
N GLY A 172 7.30 16.94 -13.56
CA GLY A 172 8.33 16.00 -13.11
C GLY A 172 7.90 15.10 -11.93
N THR A 173 6.61 14.80 -11.83
CA THR A 173 6.05 13.88 -10.82
C THR A 173 5.71 12.55 -11.48
N ALA A 174 6.19 11.45 -10.91
CA ALA A 174 5.75 10.09 -11.25
C ALA A 174 4.61 9.68 -10.30
N PHE A 175 3.61 8.98 -10.85
CA PHE A 175 2.47 8.47 -10.10
C PHE A 175 2.42 6.95 -10.20
N LEU A 176 2.55 6.28 -9.06
CA LEU A 176 2.48 4.82 -8.95
C LEU A 176 1.17 4.43 -8.28
N GLU A 177 0.43 3.53 -8.90
CA GLU A 177 -0.87 3.08 -8.44
C GLU A 177 -0.72 1.88 -7.49
N ALA A 178 -1.69 1.71 -6.59
CA ALA A 178 -1.84 0.58 -5.67
C ALA A 178 -0.52 0.13 -4.98
N GLN A 179 -0.12 0.83 -3.95
CA GLN A 179 1.04 0.51 -3.11
C GLN A 179 0.56 -0.21 -1.84
N GLY A 180 0.31 -1.52 -1.97
CA GLY A 180 -0.33 -2.35 -0.94
C GLY A 180 0.32 -2.34 0.45
N HIS A 181 -0.38 -2.95 1.39
CA HIS A 181 0.01 -3.05 2.79
C HIS A 181 0.84 -4.31 3.07
N SER A 182 1.37 -4.44 4.28
CA SER A 182 1.90 -5.70 4.78
C SER A 182 1.29 -6.02 6.14
N VAL A 183 0.95 -7.28 6.35
CA VAL A 183 0.58 -7.85 7.64
C VAL A 183 1.46 -9.07 7.86
N GLY A 184 2.16 -9.11 8.99
CA GLY A 184 3.00 -10.24 9.34
C GLY A 184 2.18 -11.46 9.80
N PRO A 185 2.69 -12.70 9.60
CA PRO A 185 1.98 -13.93 9.97
C PRO A 185 1.85 -14.18 11.49
N ALA A 186 2.39 -13.29 12.32
CA ALA A 186 2.35 -13.32 13.79
C ALA A 186 1.81 -11.99 14.35
N TYR A 187 0.90 -11.32 13.62
CA TYR A 187 0.43 -9.98 13.94
C TYR A 187 -0.46 -9.90 15.20
N ASP A 188 -1.37 -10.86 15.37
CA ASP A 188 -2.23 -10.94 16.55
C ASP A 188 -1.47 -11.59 17.70
N LEU A 189 -1.00 -10.76 18.62
CA LEU A 189 -0.42 -11.19 19.89
C LEU A 189 -1.34 -10.86 21.05
N ALA A 190 -1.13 -11.52 22.17
CA ALA A 190 -1.72 -11.17 23.45
C ALA A 190 -0.67 -11.22 24.56
N THR A 191 -0.83 -10.38 25.58
CA THR A 191 -0.06 -10.49 26.82
C THR A 191 -0.43 -11.77 27.57
N GLU A 192 0.36 -12.16 28.57
CA GLU A 192 0.02 -13.29 29.44
C GLU A 192 -1.35 -13.12 30.14
N ALA A 193 -1.75 -11.88 30.42
CA ALA A 193 -3.07 -11.56 30.97
C ALA A 193 -4.21 -11.65 29.94
N GLY A 194 -3.92 -11.99 28.69
CA GLY A 194 -4.89 -12.11 27.59
C GLY A 194 -5.21 -10.80 26.87
N ALA A 195 -4.66 -9.66 27.32
CA ALA A 195 -4.91 -8.38 26.65
C ALA A 195 -4.27 -8.36 25.25
N PRO A 196 -4.99 -7.95 24.19
CA PRO A 196 -4.49 -7.99 22.82
C PRO A 196 -3.36 -6.97 22.62
N TYR A 197 -2.30 -7.38 21.93
CA TYR A 197 -1.17 -6.51 21.61
C TYR A 197 -0.85 -6.58 20.11
N ARG A 198 -1.13 -5.49 19.39
CA ARG A 198 -1.04 -5.43 17.93
C ARG A 198 -0.35 -4.14 17.51
N VAL A 199 0.79 -4.27 16.83
CA VAL A 199 1.63 -3.13 16.44
C VAL A 199 1.44 -2.80 14.97
N LEU A 200 0.99 -1.58 14.69
CA LEU A 200 0.88 -1.02 13.35
C LEU A 200 1.92 0.07 13.13
N VAL A 201 2.71 -0.04 12.06
CA VAL A 201 3.65 1.00 11.61
C VAL A 201 3.12 1.67 10.35
N ILE A 202 3.05 3.01 10.36
CA ILE A 202 2.61 3.83 9.23
C ILE A 202 3.80 4.61 8.66
N PRO A 203 4.55 4.07 7.68
CA PRO A 203 5.63 4.81 7.04
C PRO A 203 5.11 5.84 6.04
N MET A 204 6.04 6.64 5.48
CA MET A 204 5.77 7.42 4.27
C MET A 204 5.60 6.51 3.06
N GLU A 205 4.94 7.04 2.01
CA GLU A 205 4.70 6.32 0.75
C GLU A 205 5.99 5.72 0.17
N VAL A 206 5.86 4.54 -0.41
CA VAL A 206 6.96 3.85 -1.08
C VAL A 206 7.20 4.57 -2.41
N GLY A 207 8.35 5.22 -2.53
CA GLY A 207 8.86 5.68 -3.81
C GLY A 207 9.43 4.53 -4.63
N GLY A 208 9.67 4.78 -5.91
CA GLY A 208 10.41 3.85 -6.75
C GLY A 208 10.32 4.26 -8.21
N SER A 209 11.45 4.17 -8.93
CA SER A 209 11.49 4.38 -10.38
C SER A 209 11.25 3.09 -11.16
N ASN A 210 11.24 1.93 -10.51
CA ASN A 210 11.05 0.65 -11.19
C ASN A 210 9.59 0.52 -11.68
N PRO A 211 9.35 0.38 -13.00
CA PRO A 211 8.01 0.13 -13.55
C PRO A 211 7.34 -1.13 -12.96
N GLU A 212 8.12 -2.12 -12.50
CA GLU A 212 7.61 -3.32 -11.83
C GLU A 212 7.02 -3.04 -10.44
N ASN A 213 7.19 -1.81 -9.92
CA ASN A 213 6.56 -1.36 -8.69
C ASN A 213 5.16 -0.76 -8.92
N HIS A 214 4.68 -0.73 -10.16
CA HIS A 214 3.27 -0.42 -10.44
C HIS A 214 2.41 -1.59 -9.96
N HIS A 215 1.43 -1.30 -9.09
CA HIS A 215 0.48 -2.27 -8.53
C HIS A 215 1.11 -3.36 -7.64
N ARG A 216 1.54 -2.96 -6.44
CA ARG A 216 2.01 -3.89 -5.40
C ARG A 216 0.83 -4.47 -4.63
N THR A 217 0.68 -5.79 -4.68
CA THR A 217 -0.29 -6.51 -3.84
C THR A 217 0.20 -6.58 -2.39
N MET A 218 -0.71 -6.87 -1.46
CA MET A 218 -0.36 -7.06 -0.05
C MET A 218 0.64 -8.20 0.14
N ASN A 219 0.45 -9.32 -0.57
CA ASN A 219 1.36 -10.46 -0.53
C ASN A 219 2.77 -10.11 -1.02
N GLN A 220 2.88 -9.34 -2.12
CA GLN A 220 4.18 -8.87 -2.59
C GLN A 220 4.87 -7.99 -1.55
N ARG A 221 4.12 -7.04 -0.97
CA ARG A 221 4.66 -6.12 0.03
C ARG A 221 5.07 -6.84 1.32
N THR A 222 4.27 -7.80 1.80
CA THR A 222 4.66 -8.64 2.95
C THR A 222 5.95 -9.39 2.68
N ARG A 223 6.12 -9.98 1.49
CA ARG A 223 7.39 -10.64 1.13
C ARG A 223 8.59 -9.68 1.16
N ASP A 224 8.45 -8.46 0.65
CA ASP A 224 9.55 -7.48 0.70
C ASP A 224 9.96 -7.12 2.12
N ILE A 225 8.97 -6.94 2.99
CA ILE A 225 9.20 -6.59 4.40
C ILE A 225 9.88 -7.75 5.10
N LEU A 226 9.37 -8.97 4.97
CA LEU A 226 10.01 -10.16 5.55
C LEU A 226 11.43 -10.35 5.01
N ALA A 227 11.64 -10.21 3.70
CA ALA A 227 12.97 -10.28 3.10
C ALA A 227 13.94 -9.21 3.64
N SER A 228 13.43 -8.03 4.02
CA SER A 228 14.24 -6.99 4.67
C SER A 228 14.61 -7.36 6.12
N GLY A 229 13.73 -8.09 6.81
CA GLY A 229 13.98 -8.63 8.15
C GLY A 229 15.08 -9.71 8.15
N GLU A 230 15.24 -10.44 7.05
CA GLU A 230 16.31 -11.44 6.91
C GLU A 230 17.70 -10.85 6.68
N LEU A 231 17.79 -9.58 6.27
CA LEU A 231 19.08 -8.89 6.17
C LEU A 231 19.64 -8.60 7.57
N PRO A 232 20.96 -8.75 7.80
CA PRO A 232 21.60 -8.26 9.01
C PRO A 232 21.29 -6.78 9.24
N PHE A 233 21.12 -6.36 10.49
CA PHE A 233 20.76 -4.98 10.84
C PHE A 233 21.61 -3.94 10.10
N ARG A 234 22.93 -4.14 10.03
CA ARG A 234 23.87 -3.23 9.35
C ARG A 234 23.65 -3.10 7.84
N ALA A 235 23.16 -4.16 7.18
CA ALA A 235 22.89 -4.20 5.75
C ALA A 235 21.53 -3.59 5.37
N ARG A 236 20.65 -3.32 6.33
CA ARG A 236 19.37 -2.65 6.07
C ARG A 236 19.56 -1.20 5.67
N ASN A 237 18.66 -0.71 4.83
CA ASN A 237 18.57 0.71 4.53
C ASN A 237 18.18 1.52 5.79
N PRO A 238 18.46 2.84 5.85
CA PRO A 238 18.19 3.66 7.03
C PRO A 238 16.72 3.62 7.50
N HIS A 239 15.77 3.50 6.57
CA HIS A 239 14.36 3.38 6.90
C HIS A 239 14.07 2.10 7.69
N MET A 240 14.48 0.95 7.17
CA MET A 240 14.25 -0.34 7.84
C MET A 240 15.05 -0.49 9.14
N LYS A 241 16.18 0.19 9.29
CA LYS A 241 16.88 0.32 10.58
C LYS A 241 16.03 1.03 11.63
N GLY A 242 15.45 2.18 11.30
CA GLY A 242 14.54 2.89 12.20
C GLY A 242 13.25 2.11 12.51
N VAL A 243 12.68 1.41 11.52
CA VAL A 243 11.57 0.47 11.77
C VAL A 243 12.00 -0.62 12.75
N THR A 244 13.20 -1.19 12.61
CA THR A 244 13.72 -2.20 13.55
C THR A 244 13.80 -1.64 14.97
N PHE A 245 14.35 -0.44 15.17
CA PHE A 245 14.39 0.19 16.50
C PHE A 245 12.99 0.43 17.06
N ALA A 246 12.06 0.93 16.25
CA ALA A 246 10.68 1.14 16.67
C ALA A 246 10.02 -0.18 17.11
N LEU A 247 10.25 -1.27 16.39
CA LEU A 247 9.72 -2.59 16.75
C LEU A 247 10.39 -3.14 18.00
N ARG A 248 11.72 -3.02 18.15
CA ARG A 248 12.41 -3.40 19.39
C ARG A 248 11.79 -2.71 20.60
N LEU A 249 11.63 -1.39 20.54
CA LEU A 249 10.97 -0.61 21.58
C LEU A 249 9.51 -1.03 21.81
N ALA A 250 8.74 -1.22 20.73
CA ALA A 250 7.35 -1.66 20.81
C ALA A 250 7.18 -3.02 21.48
N PHE A 251 8.15 -3.93 21.37
CA PHE A 251 8.09 -5.23 22.03
C PHE A 251 8.89 -5.29 23.34
N GLY A 252 9.53 -4.20 23.76
CA GLY A 252 10.32 -4.14 24.99
C GLY A 252 11.68 -4.84 24.88
N LEU A 253 12.23 -4.91 23.67
CA LEU A 253 13.56 -5.43 23.40
C LEU A 253 14.61 -4.30 23.43
N PRO A 254 15.85 -4.61 23.85
CA PRO A 254 16.96 -3.64 23.85
C PRO A 254 17.28 -3.14 22.44
N VAL A 255 17.46 -1.83 22.28
CA VAL A 255 17.77 -1.21 20.98
C VAL A 255 19.24 -1.35 20.58
N ASP A 256 20.13 -1.51 21.56
CA ASP A 256 21.58 -1.63 21.41
C ASP A 256 22.06 -3.07 21.14
N ASP A 257 21.17 -4.05 21.24
CA ASP A 257 21.46 -5.43 20.85
C ASP A 257 21.05 -5.69 19.38
N ASP A 258 22.05 -5.79 18.50
CA ASP A 258 21.87 -6.14 17.09
C ASP A 258 21.22 -7.53 16.88
N GLN A 259 21.17 -8.39 17.92
CA GLN A 259 20.58 -9.73 17.88
C GLN A 259 19.14 -9.81 18.40
N ALA A 260 18.66 -8.76 19.08
CA ALA A 260 17.33 -8.68 19.66
C ALA A 260 16.27 -8.39 18.58
N GLU A 261 15.97 -9.41 17.77
CA GLU A 261 15.02 -9.31 16.65
C GLU A 261 14.06 -10.49 16.54
N TYR A 262 14.01 -11.32 17.58
CA TYR A 262 13.12 -12.46 17.66
C TYR A 262 12.28 -12.35 18.92
N LEU A 263 10.99 -12.61 18.78
CA LEU A 263 10.08 -12.79 19.92
C LEU A 263 9.97 -14.27 20.22
N HIS A 264 9.96 -14.58 21.51
CA HIS A 264 9.67 -15.91 22.04
C HIS A 264 8.24 -15.89 22.57
N PHE A 265 7.45 -16.88 22.18
CA PHE A 265 6.04 -16.97 22.54
C PHE A 265 5.81 -17.99 23.65
N THR A 266 4.66 -17.89 24.32
CA THR A 266 4.27 -18.80 25.41
C THR A 266 4.05 -20.24 24.95
N ASP A 267 3.84 -20.48 23.65
CA ASP A 267 3.72 -21.81 23.05
C ASP A 267 5.09 -22.45 22.72
N GLY A 268 6.19 -21.79 23.08
CA GLY A 268 7.57 -22.21 22.80
C GLY A 268 8.05 -21.90 21.38
N THR A 269 7.20 -21.37 20.51
CA THR A 269 7.61 -20.95 19.16
C THR A 269 8.29 -19.59 19.18
N THR A 270 8.92 -19.23 18.06
CA THR A 270 9.58 -17.93 17.89
C THR A 270 9.21 -17.30 16.55
N ALA A 271 9.28 -15.98 16.46
CA ALA A 271 9.18 -15.28 15.18
C ALA A 271 10.07 -14.04 15.14
N GLN A 272 10.60 -13.74 13.95
CA GLN A 272 11.35 -12.50 13.71
C GLN A 272 10.40 -11.30 13.77
N LEU A 273 10.85 -10.16 14.32
CA LEU A 273 10.05 -8.94 14.57
C LEU A 273 9.14 -8.51 13.43
N PHE A 274 9.60 -8.65 12.18
CA PHE A 274 8.88 -8.21 10.99
C PHE A 274 7.71 -9.14 10.65
N SER A 275 7.64 -10.31 11.27
CA SER A 275 6.46 -11.17 11.25
C SER A 275 5.38 -10.73 12.23
N CYS A 276 5.71 -9.87 13.21
CA CYS A 276 4.85 -9.58 14.36
C CYS A 276 4.14 -8.22 14.29
N PHE A 277 4.13 -7.57 13.13
CA PHE A 277 3.55 -6.24 12.96
C PHE A 277 2.86 -6.09 11.60
N ALA A 278 2.06 -5.04 11.47
CA ALA A 278 1.55 -4.59 10.18
C ALA A 278 2.26 -3.30 9.74
N MET A 279 2.51 -3.17 8.44
CA MET A 279 3.03 -1.94 7.83
C MET A 279 2.03 -1.42 6.79
N THR A 280 1.43 -0.26 7.02
CA THR A 280 0.42 0.32 6.13
C THR A 280 0.77 1.75 5.75
N ASN A 281 0.60 2.11 4.49
CA ASN A 281 0.82 3.50 4.06
C ASN A 281 -0.46 4.29 4.23
N LEU A 282 -0.38 5.57 4.61
CA LEU A 282 -1.54 6.47 4.53
C LEU A 282 -2.07 6.54 3.08
N LEU A 283 -1.18 6.48 2.11
CA LEU A 283 -1.51 6.63 0.69
C LEU A 283 -1.52 5.27 0.01
N MET A 284 -2.60 4.97 -0.72
CA MET A 284 -2.70 3.75 -1.55
C MET A 284 -1.98 3.92 -2.90
N CYS A 285 -1.52 5.12 -3.21
CA CYS A 285 -0.78 5.46 -4.43
C CYS A 285 0.47 6.24 -4.00
N SER A 286 1.51 6.20 -4.81
CA SER A 286 2.70 7.02 -4.61
C SER A 286 2.73 8.18 -5.59
N ALA A 287 3.05 9.38 -5.12
CA ALA A 287 3.45 10.49 -5.99
C ALA A 287 4.87 10.91 -5.62
N VAL A 288 5.83 10.77 -6.52
CA VAL A 288 7.25 11.08 -6.24
C VAL A 288 7.87 11.96 -7.30
N ALA A 289 8.93 12.70 -6.95
CA ALA A 289 9.73 13.36 -7.98
C ALA A 289 10.38 12.30 -8.88
N THR A 290 10.22 12.43 -10.20
CA THR A 290 10.69 11.46 -11.19
C THR A 290 12.18 11.13 -10.96
N GLY A 291 12.49 9.84 -10.89
CA GLY A 291 13.86 9.35 -10.65
C GLY A 291 14.31 9.37 -9.18
N THR A 292 13.43 9.72 -8.24
CA THR A 292 13.77 9.79 -6.81
C THR A 292 12.75 9.07 -5.92
N MET A 293 13.04 8.99 -4.62
CA MET A 293 12.10 8.52 -3.59
C MET A 293 11.40 9.67 -2.85
N SER A 294 11.57 10.90 -3.31
CA SER A 294 11.05 12.08 -2.63
C SER A 294 9.55 12.22 -2.87
N SER A 295 8.78 12.06 -1.79
CA SER A 295 7.32 12.24 -1.77
C SER A 295 6.92 13.60 -2.33
N ARG A 296 5.89 13.58 -3.17
CA ARG A 296 5.15 14.72 -3.73
C ARG A 296 3.65 14.58 -3.51
N SER A 297 3.25 13.72 -2.59
CA SER A 297 1.86 13.54 -2.17
C SER A 297 1.14 14.88 -1.96
N THR A 298 -0.09 14.95 -2.45
CA THR A 298 -0.92 16.16 -2.36
C THR A 298 -1.89 16.08 -1.20
N ARG A 299 -2.46 17.22 -0.80
CA ARG A 299 -3.56 17.27 0.18
C ARG A 299 -4.78 16.45 -0.30
N VAL A 300 -5.07 16.46 -1.59
CA VAL A 300 -6.16 15.68 -2.22
C VAL A 300 -5.92 14.19 -2.03
N MET A 301 -4.71 13.71 -2.31
CA MET A 301 -4.36 12.30 -2.10
C MET A 301 -4.51 11.89 -0.64
N ARG A 302 -3.98 12.69 0.30
CA ARG A 302 -4.06 12.38 1.74
C ARG A 302 -5.51 12.36 2.24
N ALA A 303 -6.35 13.29 1.78
CA ALA A 303 -7.76 13.31 2.13
C ALA A 303 -8.54 12.12 1.53
N ASN A 304 -8.27 11.77 0.27
CA ASN A 304 -8.93 10.63 -0.37
C ASN A 304 -8.52 9.29 0.25
N CYS A 305 -7.24 9.12 0.60
CA CYS A 305 -6.74 7.86 1.14
C CYS A 305 -6.95 7.70 2.65
N SER A 306 -7.30 8.76 3.39
CA SER A 306 -7.58 8.66 4.83
C SER A 306 -8.71 7.69 5.14
N ARG A 307 -9.70 7.54 4.25
CA ARG A 307 -10.77 6.53 4.38
C ARG A 307 -10.26 5.09 4.33
N HIS A 308 -9.27 4.81 3.48
CA HIS A 308 -8.67 3.48 3.38
C HIS A 308 -7.84 3.18 4.62
N MET A 309 -7.11 4.18 5.14
CA MET A 309 -6.41 4.06 6.42
C MET A 309 -7.38 3.81 7.57
N ALA A 310 -8.48 4.56 7.64
CA ALA A 310 -9.54 4.38 8.63
C ALA A 310 -10.08 2.95 8.64
N THR A 311 -10.51 2.42 7.48
CA THR A 311 -10.97 1.02 7.38
C THR A 311 -9.87 0.01 7.69
N THR A 312 -8.61 0.31 7.31
CA THR A 312 -7.47 -0.55 7.65
C THR A 312 -7.28 -0.65 9.16
N VAL A 313 -7.40 0.45 9.90
CA VAL A 313 -7.33 0.45 11.37
C VAL A 313 -8.52 -0.30 11.97
N ASP A 314 -9.71 -0.15 11.38
CA ASP A 314 -10.91 -0.86 11.84
C ASP A 314 -10.78 -2.39 11.67
N ILE A 315 -10.14 -2.85 10.58
CA ILE A 315 -9.87 -4.28 10.32
C ILE A 315 -8.72 -4.80 11.18
N LEU A 316 -7.61 -4.06 11.26
CA LEU A 316 -6.39 -4.51 11.94
C LEU A 316 -6.46 -4.32 13.46
N GLN A 317 -7.30 -3.41 13.94
CA GLN A 317 -7.51 -3.09 15.36
C GLN A 317 -6.18 -3.00 16.16
N PRO A 318 -5.19 -2.21 15.74
CA PRO A 318 -3.90 -2.12 16.43
C PRO A 318 -4.05 -1.52 17.82
N THR A 319 -3.30 -1.97 18.84
CA THR A 319 -3.27 -1.31 20.16
C THR A 319 -2.14 -0.29 20.31
N LEU A 320 -1.11 -0.41 19.47
CA LEU A 320 -0.03 0.57 19.32
C LEU A 320 0.16 0.91 17.84
N VAL A 321 0.05 2.20 17.51
CA VAL A 321 0.31 2.75 16.18
C VAL A 321 1.56 3.64 16.22
N ILE A 322 2.49 3.43 15.29
CA ILE A 322 3.71 4.23 15.16
C ILE A 322 3.74 4.80 13.76
N SER A 323 3.55 6.11 13.61
CA SER A 323 3.71 6.77 12.30
C SER A 323 5.10 7.37 12.14
N GLN A 324 5.64 7.25 10.94
CA GLN A 324 6.96 7.73 10.58
C GLN A 324 6.85 8.70 9.40
N GLY A 325 6.79 10.00 9.66
CA GLY A 325 6.64 11.00 8.62
C GLY A 325 6.46 12.41 9.16
N ALA A 326 6.70 13.41 8.31
CA ALA A 326 6.34 14.79 8.61
C ALA A 326 5.03 15.14 7.90
N GLN A 327 4.22 16.04 8.47
CA GLN A 327 3.03 16.60 7.83
C GLN A 327 1.91 15.57 7.51
N LEU A 328 1.89 14.46 8.22
CA LEU A 328 0.79 13.49 8.18
C LEU A 328 -0.28 13.75 9.25
N ASP A 329 -0.02 14.71 10.15
CA ASP A 329 -0.75 14.88 11.39
C ASP A 329 -2.25 15.06 11.18
N GLN A 330 -2.70 15.99 10.33
CA GLN A 330 -4.14 16.23 10.21
C GLN A 330 -4.91 15.06 9.58
N PRO A 331 -4.49 14.51 8.41
CA PRO A 331 -5.14 13.32 7.85
C PRO A 331 -5.13 12.12 8.79
N LEU A 332 -4.01 11.88 9.50
CA LEU A 332 -3.91 10.77 10.44
C LEU A 332 -4.74 11.00 11.69
N ARG A 333 -4.78 12.22 12.25
CA ARG A 333 -5.64 12.54 13.41
C ARG A 333 -7.09 12.15 13.14
N THR A 334 -7.61 12.50 11.96
CA THR A 334 -8.96 12.12 11.55
C THR A 334 -9.08 10.62 11.27
N ALA A 335 -8.15 10.04 10.52
CA ALA A 335 -8.20 8.62 10.17
C ALA A 335 -8.06 7.70 11.37
N LEU A 336 -7.30 8.11 12.40
CA LEU A 336 -7.05 7.35 13.62
C LEU A 336 -8.07 7.64 14.74
N GLY A 337 -8.90 8.67 14.61
CA GLY A 337 -9.88 9.00 15.65
C GLY A 337 -9.22 9.47 16.95
N VAL A 338 -8.29 10.43 16.86
CA VAL A 338 -7.62 10.97 18.07
C VAL A 338 -8.65 11.58 19.02
N THR A 339 -8.71 11.04 20.23
CA THR A 339 -9.61 11.48 21.30
C THR A 339 -8.90 12.41 22.29
N ARG A 340 -7.60 12.17 22.53
CA ARG A 340 -6.82 12.95 23.51
C ARG A 340 -5.35 13.04 23.11
N VAL A 341 -4.75 14.23 23.25
CA VAL A 341 -3.30 14.44 23.09
C VAL A 341 -2.65 14.32 24.46
N LEU A 342 -1.70 13.38 24.61
CA LEU A 342 -1.01 13.11 25.87
C LEU A 342 0.31 13.87 25.96
N SER A 343 1.02 13.94 24.84
CA SER A 343 2.28 14.69 24.67
C SER A 343 2.43 15.13 23.22
N PRO A 344 3.45 15.93 22.86
CA PRO A 344 3.63 16.39 21.48
C PRO A 344 3.74 15.25 20.44
N ASN A 345 4.19 14.05 20.84
CA ASN A 345 4.41 12.91 19.95
C ASN A 345 3.52 11.71 20.31
N LEU A 346 2.62 11.83 21.30
CA LEU A 346 1.76 10.73 21.77
C LEU A 346 0.30 11.17 21.89
N SER A 347 -0.59 10.41 21.29
CA SER A 347 -2.04 10.61 21.40
C SER A 347 -2.76 9.30 21.72
N GLU A 348 -3.88 9.43 22.41
CA GLU A 348 -4.87 8.37 22.57
C GLU A 348 -5.89 8.49 21.44
N CYS A 349 -6.30 7.33 20.93
CA CYS A 349 -7.19 7.19 19.78
C CYS A 349 -8.30 6.21 20.11
N GLU A 350 -9.46 6.41 19.50
CA GLU A 350 -10.57 5.48 19.55
C GLU A 350 -11.29 5.44 18.20
N ARG A 351 -11.57 4.22 17.72
CA ARG A 351 -12.37 3.99 16.52
C ARG A 351 -13.27 2.79 16.69
N ASN A 352 -14.57 2.96 16.46
CA ASN A 352 -15.55 1.88 16.55
C ASN A 352 -15.43 1.06 17.84
N GLY A 353 -15.24 1.75 18.98
CA GLY A 353 -15.06 1.13 20.30
C GLY A 353 -13.67 0.51 20.54
N HIS A 354 -12.75 0.56 19.57
CA HIS A 354 -11.39 0.06 19.69
C HIS A 354 -10.43 1.19 20.08
N ARG A 355 -9.86 1.11 21.28
CA ARG A 355 -8.90 2.10 21.83
C ARG A 355 -7.46 1.70 21.53
N PHE A 356 -6.61 2.69 21.28
CA PHE A 356 -5.19 2.49 21.01
C PHE A 356 -4.36 3.75 21.22
N PHE A 357 -3.03 3.60 21.23
CA PHE A 357 -2.10 4.72 21.36
C PHE A 357 -1.33 4.96 20.08
N TRP A 358 -1.17 6.22 19.69
CA TRP A 358 -0.46 6.64 18.50
C TRP A 358 0.78 7.46 18.84
N ALA A 359 1.95 6.91 18.53
CA ALA A 359 3.23 7.60 18.50
C ALA A 359 3.45 8.27 17.13
N SER A 360 3.41 9.60 17.07
CA SER A 360 3.70 10.38 15.86
C SER A 360 5.17 10.81 15.86
N LEU A 361 5.97 10.22 14.99
CA LEU A 361 7.42 10.42 14.92
C LEU A 361 7.86 10.88 13.53
N TYR A 362 9.00 11.56 13.46
CA TYR A 362 9.64 11.88 12.19
C TYR A 362 10.12 10.64 11.44
N HIS A 363 10.29 10.77 10.13
CA HIS A 363 10.78 9.67 9.30
C HIS A 363 12.21 9.23 9.69
N PRO A 364 12.51 7.92 9.76
CA PRO A 364 13.84 7.39 10.12
C PRO A 364 15.03 7.96 9.35
N THR A 365 14.82 8.37 8.08
CA THR A 365 15.89 8.99 7.28
C THR A 365 16.32 10.36 7.78
N ARG A 366 15.62 10.93 8.78
CA ARG A 366 16.10 12.05 9.59
C ARG A 366 16.99 11.58 10.74
N ASN A 367 17.81 10.57 10.45
CA ASN A 367 18.97 10.09 11.20
C ASN A 367 18.73 9.44 12.57
N TRP A 368 17.50 9.05 12.92
CA TRP A 368 17.29 8.20 14.11
C TRP A 368 17.44 6.69 13.83
N SER A 369 18.10 6.33 12.72
CA SER A 369 18.58 4.98 12.41
C SER A 369 19.94 4.64 13.07
N ALA A 370 20.43 5.49 13.97
CA ALA A 370 21.67 5.32 14.72
C ALA A 370 21.47 5.64 16.20
N LEU A 371 22.04 4.82 17.09
CA LEU A 371 21.92 4.93 18.56
C LEU A 371 22.43 6.25 19.12
N SER A 372 23.39 6.88 18.43
CA SER A 372 23.99 8.15 18.84
C SER A 372 23.12 9.37 18.58
N HIS A 373 21.99 9.23 17.88
CA HIS A 373 21.20 10.38 17.47
C HIS A 373 20.32 10.93 18.61
N PRO A 374 20.36 12.26 18.92
CA PRO A 374 19.57 12.86 19.99
C PRO A 374 18.06 12.60 19.85
N TYR A 375 17.50 12.77 18.65
CA TYR A 375 16.07 12.50 18.43
C TYR A 375 15.63 11.06 18.76
N LEU A 376 16.52 10.08 18.57
CA LEU A 376 16.22 8.70 18.97
C LEU A 376 16.09 8.61 20.51
N ARG A 377 17.10 9.12 21.22
CA ARG A 377 17.17 9.05 22.69
C ARG A 377 16.14 9.91 23.39
N ASP A 378 15.98 11.15 22.93
CA ASP A 378 15.26 12.20 23.66
C ASP A 378 13.79 12.27 23.24
N THR A 379 13.39 11.56 22.17
CA THR A 379 12.00 11.61 21.67
C THR A 379 11.46 10.23 21.33
N VAL A 380 12.12 9.49 20.41
CA VAL A 380 11.57 8.21 19.91
C VAL A 380 11.45 7.17 21.01
N ILE A 381 12.53 6.94 21.77
CA ILE A 381 12.58 5.93 22.84
C ILE A 381 11.50 6.22 23.90
N PRO A 382 11.47 7.41 24.55
CA PRO A 382 10.47 7.71 25.57
C PRO A 382 9.03 7.63 25.04
N THR A 383 8.80 8.11 23.80
CA THR A 383 7.44 8.12 23.22
C THR A 383 6.93 6.71 22.97
N ILE A 384 7.75 5.82 22.39
CA ILE A 384 7.33 4.44 22.10
C ILE A 384 7.22 3.63 23.39
N GLU A 385 8.13 3.80 24.35
CA GLU A 385 8.05 3.12 25.64
C GLU A 385 6.79 3.51 26.42
N GLU A 386 6.46 4.81 26.47
CA GLU A 386 5.21 5.27 27.10
C GLU A 386 3.98 4.71 26.35
N ALA A 387 3.97 4.78 25.02
CA ALA A 387 2.86 4.25 24.21
C ALA A 387 2.66 2.75 24.42
N ARG A 388 3.76 1.96 24.45
CA ARG A 388 3.76 0.53 24.75
C ARG A 388 3.21 0.28 26.14
N ALA A 389 3.72 0.95 27.17
CA ALA A 389 3.29 0.76 28.55
C ALA A 389 1.77 0.95 28.68
N ARG A 390 1.22 1.97 28.03
CA ARG A 390 -0.23 2.21 28.02
C ARG A 390 -0.98 1.16 27.21
N ALA A 391 -0.49 0.78 26.03
CA ALA A 391 -1.12 -0.22 25.16
C ALA A 391 -1.20 -1.61 25.82
N LEU A 392 -0.21 -1.99 26.63
CA LEU A 392 -0.20 -3.25 27.39
C LEU A 392 -1.20 -3.28 28.55
N THR A 393 -1.71 -2.12 28.96
CA THR A 393 -2.71 -1.98 30.04
C THR A 393 -4.13 -1.74 29.53
N LEU A 394 -4.33 -1.78 28.21
CA LEU A 394 -5.68 -1.68 27.66
C LEU A 394 -6.51 -2.90 28.09
N PRO A 395 -7.77 -2.69 28.51
CA PRO A 395 -8.65 -3.75 28.96
C PRO A 395 -9.08 -4.71 27.83
#